data_AF-A0A7C3QWP2-F1
#
_entry.id   AF-A0A7C3QWP2-F1
#
_cell.length_a   1.000
_cell.length_b   1.000
_cell.length_c   1.000
_cell.angle_alpha   90.00
_cell.angle_beta   90.00
_cell.angle_gamma   90.00
#
_symmetry.space_group_name_H-M   'P 1'
#
loop_
_entity.id
_entity.type
_entity.pdbx_description
1 polymer ?
#
loop_
_entity_poly.entity_id
_entity_poly.type
_entity_poly.pdbx_seq_one_letter_code
_entity_poly.pdbx_strand_id
1 'polypeptide(L)'
;MKSAIQIILADPRYLKNIEYGEPREGHPEGKVKFHIADLEANLEKLRERGISDEQFWKLKFMIHVHDTFKAEAVPDVRILDPRSHASLAREYASQFTQDADLLNMIQFHDENFALWNQWHHRGAYDMDRFRKLLDTIQDWDLFLMFVIIDGSTAGKERAKLEWFLREVRKYKHIRVDESWLL
;
A
#
# COMPACT_ATOMS: atom_id res chain seq x y z
N MET A 1 -13.67 -8.91 -5.52
CA MET A 1 -12.30 -9.19 -5.03
C MET A 1 -12.18 -10.51 -4.26
N LYS A 2 -13.19 -10.98 -3.51
CA LYS A 2 -13.13 -12.27 -2.77
C LYS A 2 -12.66 -13.48 -3.60
N SER A 3 -13.18 -13.68 -4.81
CA SER A 3 -12.76 -14.76 -5.71
C SER A 3 -11.32 -14.61 -6.20
N ALA A 4 -10.88 -13.37 -6.49
CA ALA A 4 -9.50 -13.08 -6.87
C ALA A 4 -8.51 -13.50 -5.79
N ILE A 5 -8.81 -13.23 -4.52
CA ILE A 5 -7.99 -13.66 -3.38
C ILE A 5 -7.82 -15.18 -3.36
N GLN A 6 -8.89 -15.95 -3.57
CA GLN A 6 -8.83 -17.41 -3.58
C GLN A 6 -7.89 -17.94 -4.67
N ILE A 7 -7.88 -17.28 -5.83
CA ILE A 7 -6.98 -17.63 -6.94
C ILE A 7 -5.53 -17.26 -6.59
N ILE A 8 -5.29 -16.05 -6.06
CA ILE A 8 -3.95 -15.58 -5.67
C ILE A 8 -3.32 -16.50 -4.62
N LEU A 9 -4.07 -16.90 -3.60
CA LEU A 9 -3.57 -17.78 -2.54
C LEU A 9 -3.17 -19.18 -3.04
N ALA A 10 -3.62 -19.57 -4.22
CA ALA A 10 -3.23 -20.82 -4.88
C ALA A 10 -2.19 -20.63 -5.99
N ASP A 11 -1.82 -19.39 -6.33
CA ASP A 11 -0.90 -19.10 -7.43
C ASP A 11 0.55 -19.42 -7.02
N PRO A 12 1.27 -20.30 -7.76
CA PRO A 12 2.65 -20.65 -7.46
C PRO A 12 3.60 -19.45 -7.44
N ARG A 13 3.34 -18.42 -8.26
CA ARG A 13 4.14 -17.19 -8.30
C ARG A 13 4.02 -16.43 -6.99
N TYR A 14 2.80 -16.30 -6.47
CA TYR A 14 2.53 -15.69 -5.17
C TYR A 14 3.17 -16.49 -4.03
N LEU A 15 2.91 -17.80 -3.97
CA LEU A 15 3.42 -18.69 -2.92
C LEU A 15 4.96 -18.67 -2.83
N LYS A 16 5.65 -18.66 -3.97
CA LYS A 16 7.11 -18.54 -4.03
C LYS A 16 7.59 -17.20 -3.47
N ASN A 17 6.95 -16.11 -3.89
CA ASN A 17 7.43 -14.76 -3.64
C ASN A 17 7.17 -14.29 -2.20
N ILE A 18 6.09 -14.74 -1.54
CA ILE A 18 5.83 -14.36 -0.14
C ILE A 18 6.85 -14.92 0.86
N GLU A 19 7.69 -15.88 0.45
CA GLU A 19 8.79 -16.42 1.26
C GLU A 19 10.06 -15.58 1.20
N TYR A 20 10.09 -14.52 0.39
CA TYR A 20 11.21 -13.59 0.31
C TYR A 20 11.24 -12.62 1.48
N GLY A 21 12.46 -12.32 1.96
CA GLY A 21 12.73 -11.28 2.96
C GLY A 21 13.44 -11.81 4.20
N GLU A 22 14.21 -10.93 4.84
CA GLU A 22 14.89 -11.12 6.13
C GLU A 22 14.64 -9.88 7.00
N PRO A 23 14.62 -10.01 8.35
CA PRO A 23 14.37 -8.89 9.26
C PRO A 23 15.27 -7.68 9.01
N ARG A 24 14.68 -6.47 8.96
CA ARG A 24 15.39 -5.20 8.74
C ARG A 24 14.62 -4.01 9.32
N GLU A 25 15.26 -2.83 9.34
CA GLU A 25 14.59 -1.59 9.78
C GLU A 25 13.34 -1.31 8.92
N GLY A 26 12.23 -0.98 9.59
CA GLY A 26 10.91 -0.78 8.98
C GLY A 26 10.16 -2.07 8.58
N HIS A 27 10.86 -3.21 8.54
CA HIS A 27 10.30 -4.54 8.26
C HIS A 27 10.94 -5.61 9.18
N PRO A 28 10.78 -5.51 10.51
CA PRO A 28 11.39 -6.45 11.46
C PRO A 28 10.82 -7.88 11.33
N GLU A 29 9.64 -8.04 10.73
CA GLU A 29 9.00 -9.32 10.45
C GLU A 29 9.74 -10.16 9.39
N GLY A 30 10.52 -9.49 8.53
CA GLY A 30 11.36 -10.12 7.52
C GLY A 30 10.60 -10.56 6.27
N LYS A 31 10.04 -11.78 6.28
CA LYS A 31 9.40 -12.33 5.07
C LYS A 31 8.09 -11.63 4.76
N VAL A 32 7.79 -11.46 3.48
CA VAL A 32 6.54 -10.83 2.99
C VAL A 32 5.28 -11.48 3.59
N LYS A 33 5.25 -12.80 3.79
CA LYS A 33 4.10 -13.47 4.42
C LYS A 33 3.83 -13.01 5.86
N PHE A 34 4.85 -12.64 6.62
CA PHE A 34 4.68 -12.14 7.98
C PHE A 34 4.19 -10.69 7.96
N HIS A 35 4.66 -9.89 7.01
CA HIS A 35 4.13 -8.55 6.74
C HIS A 35 2.64 -8.62 6.40
N ILE A 36 2.26 -9.52 5.48
CA ILE A 36 0.85 -9.78 5.12
C ILE A 36 0.02 -10.14 6.37
N ALA A 37 0.53 -10.99 7.26
CA ALA A 37 -0.19 -11.37 8.48
C ALA A 37 -0.43 -10.16 9.40
N ASP A 38 0.55 -9.28 9.57
CA ASP A 38 0.39 -8.04 10.33
C ASP A 38 -0.65 -7.11 9.67
N LEU A 39 -0.62 -7.00 8.34
CA LEU A 39 -1.57 -6.18 7.59
C LEU A 39 -3.00 -6.74 7.68
N GLU A 40 -3.17 -8.06 7.63
CA GLU A 40 -4.48 -8.70 7.83
C GLU A 40 -5.02 -8.44 9.24
N ALA A 41 -4.17 -8.48 10.27
CA ALA A 41 -4.58 -8.12 11.63
C ALA A 41 -5.03 -6.65 11.73
N ASN A 42 -4.35 -5.74 11.02
CA ASN A 42 -4.76 -4.34 10.92
C ASN A 42 -6.06 -4.15 10.14
N LEU A 43 -6.29 -4.93 9.09
CA LEU A 43 -7.55 -4.92 8.34
C LEU A 43 -8.75 -5.32 9.21
N GLU A 44 -8.61 -6.33 10.07
CA GLU A 44 -9.69 -6.72 10.99
C GLU A 44 -10.01 -5.60 11.99
N LYS A 45 -9.02 -4.85 12.48
CA LYS A 45 -9.28 -3.65 13.32
C LYS A 45 -10.08 -2.59 12.58
N LEU A 46 -9.83 -2.37 11.29
CA LEU A 46 -10.64 -1.45 10.48
C LEU A 46 -12.05 -1.98 10.22
N ARG A 47 -12.20 -3.31 10.09
CA ARG A 47 -13.51 -3.97 9.98
C ARG A 47 -14.40 -3.67 11.19
N GLU A 48 -13.85 -3.72 12.40
CA GLU A 48 -14.56 -3.37 13.63
C GLU A 48 -15.03 -1.89 13.65
N ARG A 49 -14.38 -1.02 12.87
CA ARG A 49 -14.77 0.39 12.69
C ARG A 49 -15.84 0.60 11.61
N GLY A 50 -16.37 -0.46 11.02
CA GLY A 50 -17.53 -0.41 10.14
C GLY A 50 -17.23 -0.11 8.67
N ILE A 51 -16.04 -0.45 8.17
CA ILE A 51 -15.79 -0.43 6.71
C ILE A 51 -16.73 -1.42 6.00
N SER A 52 -17.12 -1.10 4.78
CA SER A 52 -18.00 -1.96 3.96
C SER A 52 -17.30 -3.26 3.55
N ASP A 53 -18.11 -4.28 3.22
CA ASP A 53 -17.61 -5.55 2.69
C ASP A 53 -16.80 -5.35 1.39
N GLU A 54 -17.21 -4.42 0.54
CA GLU A 54 -16.46 -4.08 -0.68
C GLU A 54 -15.06 -3.52 -0.36
N GLN A 55 -14.98 -2.54 0.54
CA GLN A 55 -13.71 -1.96 0.99
C GLN A 55 -12.83 -3.03 1.62
N PHE A 56 -13.37 -3.89 2.49
CA PHE A 56 -12.64 -4.98 3.12
C PHE A 56 -11.98 -5.88 2.07
N TRP A 57 -12.71 -6.34 1.06
CA TRP A 57 -12.16 -7.22 0.04
C TRP A 57 -11.18 -6.53 -0.92
N LYS A 58 -11.35 -5.22 -1.20
CA LYS A 58 -10.37 -4.44 -1.96
C LYS A 58 -9.07 -4.23 -1.19
N LEU A 59 -9.15 -3.89 0.10
CA LEU A 59 -7.99 -3.76 0.98
C LEU A 59 -7.25 -5.09 1.13
N LYS A 60 -7.99 -6.18 1.37
CA LYS A 60 -7.40 -7.53 1.42
C LYS A 60 -6.66 -7.88 0.12
N PHE A 61 -7.24 -7.55 -1.03
CA PHE A 61 -6.58 -7.72 -2.32
C PHE A 61 -5.27 -6.95 -2.42
N MET A 62 -5.24 -5.68 -2.04
CA MET A 62 -4.00 -4.88 -2.05
C MET A 62 -2.93 -5.44 -1.09
N ILE A 63 -3.32 -5.85 0.12
CA ILE A 63 -2.44 -6.46 1.13
C ILE A 63 -1.68 -7.65 0.52
N HIS A 64 -2.40 -8.54 -0.16
CA HIS A 64 -1.80 -9.73 -0.76
C HIS A 64 -1.01 -9.49 -2.04
N VAL A 65 -0.98 -8.26 -2.60
CA VAL A 65 -0.36 -8.04 -3.92
C VAL A 65 0.75 -6.99 -3.91
N HIS A 66 0.59 -5.89 -3.17
CA HIS A 66 1.45 -4.69 -3.31
C HIS A 66 2.96 -5.00 -3.18
N ASP A 67 3.31 -5.92 -2.28
CA ASP A 67 4.69 -6.25 -1.93
C ASP A 67 5.14 -7.63 -2.43
N THR A 68 4.26 -8.40 -3.07
CA THR A 68 4.55 -9.79 -3.43
C THR A 68 5.84 -9.88 -4.26
N PHE A 69 6.00 -9.06 -5.29
CA PHE A 69 7.10 -9.20 -6.25
C PHE A 69 8.39 -8.47 -5.85
N LYS A 70 8.60 -8.17 -4.55
CA LYS A 70 9.85 -7.58 -4.04
C LYS A 70 11.10 -8.40 -4.41
N ALA A 71 10.99 -9.73 -4.47
CA ALA A 71 12.11 -10.62 -4.81
C ALA A 71 12.56 -10.52 -6.27
N GLU A 72 11.65 -10.14 -7.16
CA GLU A 72 11.87 -10.10 -8.62
C GLU A 72 12.19 -8.67 -9.11
N ALA A 73 11.98 -7.67 -8.25
CA ALA A 73 12.20 -6.28 -8.56
C ALA A 73 13.69 -5.93 -8.63
N VAL A 74 14.03 -4.95 -9.46
CA VAL A 74 15.36 -4.31 -9.41
C VAL A 74 15.34 -3.30 -8.27
N PRO A 75 16.27 -3.38 -7.29
CA PRO A 75 16.34 -2.44 -6.18
C PRO A 75 16.56 -0.99 -6.65
N ASP A 76 16.07 -0.03 -5.87
CA ASP A 76 16.32 1.42 -5.99
C ASP A 76 15.91 2.08 -7.32
N VAL A 77 15.15 1.39 -8.18
CA VAL A 77 14.55 2.00 -9.37
C VAL A 77 13.34 2.85 -9.01
N ARG A 78 12.96 3.77 -9.91
CA ARG A 78 11.78 4.62 -9.72
C ARG A 78 10.52 3.77 -9.70
N ILE A 79 9.49 4.21 -8.97
CA ILE A 79 8.22 3.48 -8.82
C ILE A 79 7.51 3.17 -10.16
N LEU A 80 7.73 3.97 -11.21
CA LEU A 80 7.19 3.75 -12.55
C LEU A 80 8.11 2.93 -13.47
N ASP A 81 9.30 2.53 -13.01
CA ASP A 81 10.13 1.60 -13.78
C ASP A 81 9.38 0.27 -13.87
N PRO A 82 9.25 -0.34 -15.06
CA PRO A 82 8.57 -1.63 -15.23
C PRO A 82 9.11 -2.75 -14.34
N ARG A 83 10.35 -2.62 -13.84
CA ARG A 83 11.00 -3.60 -12.94
C ARG A 83 10.97 -3.18 -11.47
N SER A 84 10.28 -2.12 -11.11
CA SER A 84 9.97 -1.81 -9.70
C SER A 84 8.98 -2.85 -9.13
N HIS A 85 9.03 -3.12 -7.83
CA HIS A 85 8.09 -4.05 -7.20
C HIS A 85 6.64 -3.58 -7.36
N ALA A 86 6.39 -2.27 -7.29
CA ALA A 86 5.07 -1.70 -7.49
C ALA A 86 4.53 -1.92 -8.91
N SER A 87 5.38 -1.78 -9.94
CA SER A 87 4.97 -2.04 -11.34
C SER A 87 4.70 -3.53 -11.58
N LEU A 88 5.56 -4.41 -11.05
CA LEU A 88 5.35 -5.86 -11.12
C LEU A 88 4.07 -6.29 -10.38
N ALA A 89 3.83 -5.74 -9.19
CA ALA A 89 2.61 -5.97 -8.42
C ALA A 89 1.36 -5.48 -9.18
N ARG A 90 1.42 -4.31 -9.81
CA ARG A 90 0.35 -3.78 -10.65
C ARG A 90 0.06 -4.68 -11.86
N GLU A 91 1.10 -5.15 -12.54
CA GLU A 91 0.96 -6.07 -13.68
C GLU A 91 0.30 -7.38 -13.24
N TYR A 92 0.75 -7.96 -12.12
CA TYR A 92 0.14 -9.14 -11.54
C TYR A 92 -1.33 -8.91 -11.16
N ALA A 93 -1.63 -7.82 -10.46
CA ALA A 93 -2.97 -7.44 -10.04
C ALA A 93 -3.95 -7.33 -11.23
N SER A 94 -3.48 -6.81 -12.36
CA SER A 94 -4.31 -6.59 -13.57
C SER A 94 -4.87 -7.88 -14.18
N GLN A 95 -4.31 -9.04 -13.82
CA GLN A 95 -4.83 -10.34 -14.24
C GLN A 95 -6.13 -10.73 -13.50
N PHE A 96 -6.45 -10.05 -12.38
CA PHE A 96 -7.56 -10.42 -11.49
C PHE A 96 -8.63 -9.32 -11.35
N THR A 97 -8.34 -8.10 -11.81
CA THR A 97 -9.26 -6.97 -11.72
C THR A 97 -9.09 -6.01 -12.90
N GLN A 98 -10.20 -5.39 -13.30
CA GLN A 98 -10.23 -4.29 -14.27
C GLN A 98 -10.44 -2.92 -13.59
N ASP A 99 -10.50 -2.89 -12.26
CA ASP A 99 -10.64 -1.66 -11.47
C ASP A 99 -9.34 -0.84 -11.59
N ALA A 100 -9.38 0.18 -12.47
CA ALA A 100 -8.21 0.99 -12.78
C ALA A 100 -7.69 1.79 -11.58
N ASP A 101 -8.58 2.23 -10.69
CA ASP A 101 -8.19 2.98 -9.51
C ASP A 101 -7.47 2.07 -8.50
N LEU A 102 -7.97 0.86 -8.29
CA LEU A 102 -7.30 -0.15 -7.46
C LEU A 102 -5.89 -0.50 -7.99
N LEU A 103 -5.74 -0.60 -9.31
CA LEU A 103 -4.43 -0.80 -9.93
C LEU A 103 -3.51 0.42 -9.73
N ASN A 104 -4.04 1.63 -9.79
CA ASN A 104 -3.27 2.84 -9.50
C ASN A 104 -2.83 2.89 -8.02
N MET A 105 -3.70 2.52 -7.09
CA MET A 105 -3.34 2.45 -5.67
C MET A 105 -2.19 1.47 -5.41
N ILE A 106 -2.21 0.30 -6.07
CA ILE A 106 -1.09 -0.66 -6.02
C ILE A 106 0.17 -0.08 -6.63
N GLN A 107 0.07 0.60 -7.77
CA GLN A 107 1.23 1.21 -8.43
C GLN A 107 1.90 2.30 -7.58
N PHE A 108 1.13 3.06 -6.80
CA PHE A 108 1.61 4.23 -6.07
C PHE A 108 1.61 4.05 -4.54
N HIS A 109 1.56 2.80 -4.07
CA HIS A 109 1.44 2.53 -2.63
C HIS A 109 2.57 3.11 -1.77
N ASP A 110 3.80 3.16 -2.29
CA ASP A 110 4.98 3.71 -1.60
C ASP A 110 5.19 5.22 -1.81
N GLU A 111 4.29 5.88 -2.54
CA GLU A 111 4.44 7.30 -2.91
C GLU A 111 4.37 8.21 -1.67
N ASN A 112 3.53 7.86 -0.69
CA ASN A 112 3.43 8.54 0.60
C ASN A 112 4.78 8.59 1.33
N PHE A 113 5.49 7.47 1.38
CA PHE A 113 6.79 7.36 2.04
C PHE A 113 7.86 8.13 1.28
N ALA A 114 7.88 8.02 -0.06
CA ALA A 114 8.83 8.74 -0.89
C ALA A 114 8.71 10.26 -0.76
N LEU A 115 7.49 10.79 -0.66
CA LEU A 115 7.23 12.21 -0.44
C LEU A 115 7.60 12.65 0.99
N TRP A 116 7.22 11.86 2.00
CA TRP A 116 7.57 12.14 3.40
C TRP A 116 9.08 12.19 3.58
N ASN A 117 9.82 11.24 3.00
CA ASN A 117 11.28 11.17 3.14
C ASN A 117 11.98 12.42 2.57
N GLN A 118 11.48 12.96 1.46
CA GLN A 118 11.97 14.23 0.92
C GLN A 118 11.70 15.39 1.88
N TRP A 119 10.46 15.50 2.36
CA TRP A 119 10.07 16.55 3.28
C TRP A 119 10.86 16.49 4.60
N HIS A 120 11.00 15.31 5.19
CA HIS A 120 11.69 15.10 6.45
C HIS A 120 13.17 15.52 6.37
N HIS A 121 13.85 15.20 5.27
CA HIS A 121 15.26 15.54 5.11
C HIS A 121 15.54 16.94 4.56
N ARG A 122 14.62 17.53 3.77
CA ARG A 122 14.87 18.77 3.02
C ARG A 122 13.93 19.92 3.37
N GLY A 123 12.88 19.67 4.15
CA GLY A 123 11.80 20.62 4.42
C GLY A 123 10.86 20.86 3.23
N ALA A 124 11.08 20.19 2.10
CA ALA A 124 10.31 20.31 0.87
C ALA A 124 10.21 18.95 0.16
N TYR A 125 9.14 18.76 -0.62
CA TYR A 125 8.91 17.55 -1.41
C TYR A 125 8.44 17.92 -2.83
N ASP A 126 8.55 16.98 -3.76
CA ASP A 126 8.12 17.15 -5.14
C ASP A 126 6.59 17.34 -5.24
N MET A 127 6.17 18.60 -5.36
CA MET A 127 4.76 19.00 -5.44
C MET A 127 4.10 18.53 -6.74
N ASP A 128 4.84 18.39 -7.83
CA ASP A 128 4.25 17.94 -9.10
C ASP A 128 4.00 16.43 -9.06
N ARG A 129 4.90 15.66 -8.43
CA ARG A 129 4.67 14.25 -8.13
C ARG A 129 3.47 14.06 -7.19
N PHE A 130 3.35 14.89 -6.16
CA PHE A 130 2.19 14.84 -5.26
C PHE A 130 0.88 15.21 -5.97
N ARG A 131 0.85 16.27 -6.78
CA ARG A 131 -0.33 16.63 -7.60
C ARG A 131 -0.73 15.51 -8.55
N LYS A 132 0.25 14.87 -9.20
CA LYS A 132 -0.01 13.72 -10.06
C LYS A 132 -0.67 12.58 -9.27
N LEU A 133 -0.20 12.28 -8.05
CA LEU A 133 -0.86 11.30 -7.19
C LEU A 133 -2.30 11.72 -6.87
N LEU A 134 -2.51 12.97 -6.45
CA LEU A 134 -3.82 13.59 -6.17
C LEU A 134 -4.80 13.44 -7.34
N ASP A 135 -4.32 13.60 -8.57
CA ASP A 135 -5.15 13.50 -9.77
C ASP A 135 -5.36 12.06 -10.25
N THR A 136 -4.46 11.14 -9.86
CA THR A 136 -4.48 9.74 -10.32
C THR A 136 -5.41 8.87 -9.46
N ILE A 137 -5.39 9.05 -8.14
CA ILE A 137 -6.23 8.28 -7.21
C ILE A 137 -7.61 8.92 -7.10
N GLN A 138 -8.66 8.12 -7.29
CA GLN A 138 -10.04 8.56 -7.25
C GLN A 138 -10.66 8.35 -5.86
N ASP A 139 -10.61 7.13 -5.33
CA ASP A 139 -11.10 6.80 -3.99
C ASP A 139 -9.99 6.98 -2.94
N TRP A 140 -9.86 8.23 -2.48
CA TRP A 140 -8.89 8.61 -1.46
C TRP A 140 -9.14 7.96 -0.10
N ASP A 141 -10.39 7.66 0.26
CA ASP A 141 -10.66 7.00 1.53
C ASP A 141 -10.09 5.57 1.49
N LEU A 142 -10.34 4.82 0.42
CA LEU A 142 -9.79 3.46 0.25
C LEU A 142 -8.26 3.46 0.23
N PHE A 143 -7.65 4.39 -0.51
CA PHE A 143 -6.20 4.48 -0.57
C PHE A 143 -5.58 4.83 0.80
N LEU A 144 -6.17 5.76 1.53
CA LEU A 144 -5.69 6.13 2.87
C LEU A 144 -5.90 5.00 3.89
N MET A 145 -7.00 4.26 3.81
CA MET A 145 -7.16 3.04 4.63
C MET A 145 -6.05 2.04 4.37
N PHE A 146 -5.68 1.82 3.10
CA PHE A 146 -4.56 0.94 2.76
C PHE A 146 -3.23 1.47 3.31
N VAL A 147 -2.95 2.77 3.14
CA VAL A 147 -1.74 3.43 3.68
C VAL A 147 -1.67 3.29 5.20
N ILE A 148 -2.79 3.40 5.91
CA ILE A 148 -2.85 3.19 7.37
C ILE A 148 -2.56 1.74 7.71
N ILE A 149 -3.19 0.77 7.03
CA ILE A 149 -2.94 -0.66 7.26
C ILE A 149 -1.46 -0.97 7.11
N ASP A 150 -0.87 -0.59 5.98
CA ASP A 150 0.53 -0.86 5.67
C ASP A 150 1.49 -0.10 6.60
N GLY A 151 1.15 1.14 6.96
CA GLY A 151 1.97 2.00 7.80
C GLY A 151 1.89 1.72 9.30
N SER A 152 0.92 0.94 9.76
CA SER A 152 0.69 0.61 11.17
C SER A 152 1.29 -0.74 11.58
N THR A 153 2.49 -1.05 11.12
CA THR A 153 3.26 -2.23 11.52
C THR A 153 4.38 -1.89 12.49
N ALA A 154 4.93 -2.90 13.16
CA ALA A 154 6.06 -2.71 14.06
C ALA A 154 7.27 -2.13 13.30
N GLY A 155 7.89 -1.07 13.85
CA GLY A 155 9.04 -0.41 13.23
C GLY A 155 8.70 0.69 12.22
N LYS A 156 7.42 0.92 11.90
CA LYS A 156 6.99 2.10 11.14
C LYS A 156 6.61 3.26 12.07
N GLU A 157 6.91 4.48 11.64
CA GLU A 157 6.69 5.68 12.45
C GLU A 157 5.33 6.30 12.15
N ARG A 158 4.50 6.44 13.19
CA ARG A 158 3.18 7.07 13.11
C ARG A 158 3.19 8.47 12.49
N ALA A 159 4.24 9.25 12.76
CA ALA A 159 4.38 10.61 12.23
C ALA A 159 4.38 10.67 10.69
N LYS A 160 4.82 9.60 10.00
CA LYS A 160 4.77 9.47 8.53
C LYS A 160 3.33 9.51 8.02
N LEU A 161 2.45 8.75 8.68
CA LEU A 161 1.03 8.67 8.35
C LEU A 161 0.30 9.97 8.67
N GLU A 162 0.54 10.55 9.85
CA GLU A 162 -0.06 11.82 10.26
C GLU A 162 0.28 12.94 9.28
N TRP A 163 1.54 13.01 8.85
CA TRP A 163 1.97 13.96 7.84
C TRP A 163 1.21 13.78 6.52
N PHE A 164 1.17 12.55 5.99
CA PHE A 164 0.54 12.30 4.69
C PHE A 164 -0.96 12.59 4.70
N LEU A 165 -1.68 12.19 5.77
CA LEU A 165 -3.10 12.47 5.94
C LEU A 165 -3.37 13.98 5.95
N ARG A 166 -2.54 14.77 6.64
CA ARG A 166 -2.65 16.23 6.68
C ARG A 166 -2.37 16.88 5.34
N GLU A 167 -1.35 16.41 4.61
CA GLU A 167 -1.06 16.93 3.27
C GLU A 167 -2.22 16.66 2.31
N VAL A 168 -2.79 15.45 2.31
CA VAL A 168 -3.93 15.10 1.44
C VAL A 168 -5.18 15.93 1.76
N ARG A 169 -5.49 16.14 3.06
CA ARG A 169 -6.66 16.94 3.49
C ARG A 169 -6.67 18.37 2.96
N LYS A 170 -5.51 18.95 2.66
CA LYS A 170 -5.42 20.29 2.05
C LYS A 170 -6.06 20.36 0.66
N TYR A 171 -6.14 19.23 -0.04
CA TYR A 171 -6.53 19.18 -1.47
C TYR A 171 -7.73 18.28 -1.75
N LYS A 172 -8.02 17.30 -0.87
CA LYS A 172 -9.10 16.33 -1.06
C LYS A 172 -10.03 16.33 0.16
N HIS A 173 -11.32 16.18 -0.11
CA HIS A 173 -12.29 15.90 0.93
C HIS A 173 -12.22 14.40 1.28
N ILE A 174 -11.70 14.10 2.47
CA ILE A 174 -11.48 12.74 2.97
C ILE A 174 -12.29 12.50 4.26
N ARG A 175 -12.80 11.29 4.44
CA ARG A 175 -13.40 10.81 5.70
C ARG A 175 -12.38 10.09 6.57
N VAL A 176 -11.36 9.50 5.95
CA VAL A 176 -10.27 8.81 6.62
C VAL A 176 -9.24 9.85 7.08
N ASP A 177 -9.21 10.14 8.37
CA ASP A 177 -8.34 11.13 9.03
C ASP A 177 -7.42 10.49 10.08
N GLU A 178 -6.72 11.31 10.88
CA GLU A 178 -5.81 10.81 11.91
C GLU A 178 -6.51 9.96 13.00
N SER A 179 -7.84 10.07 13.15
CA SER A 179 -8.59 9.20 14.08
C SER A 179 -8.66 7.74 13.60
N TRP A 180 -8.38 7.49 12.32
CA TRP A 180 -8.36 6.16 11.71
C TRP A 180 -7.06 5.39 11.96
N LEU A 181 -6.01 6.05 12.46
CA LEU A 181 -4.74 5.40 12.76
C LEU A 181 -4.92 4.29 13.82
N LEU A 182 -4.22 3.18 13.61
CA LEU A 182 -4.23 1.98 14.45
C LEU A 182 -3.20 2.02 15.58
#